data_AF-A0A521PSH4-F1
#
_entry.id   AF-A0A521PSH4-F1
#
_cell.length_a   1.000
_cell.length_b   1.000
_cell.length_c   1.000
_cell.angle_alpha   90.00
_cell.angle_beta   90.00
_cell.angle_gamma   90.00
#
_symmetry.space_group_name_H-M   'P 1'
#
loop_
_entity.id
_entity.type
_entity.pdbx_description
1 polymer ?
#
loop_
_entity_poly.entity_id
_entity_poly.type
_entity_poly.pdbx_seq_one_letter_code
_entity_poly.pdbx_strand_id
1 'polypeptide(L)'
;NKPCINLENKQVYVTSQNHGYCIDPKSLKKSNFKLWFTNADDKTVEGIKHKKKKCIAVQFHPEASPGPYDCEFVFEELKHLMEEGRTAKN
;
A
#
# COMPACT_ATOMS: atom_id res chain seq x y z
N ASN A 1 1.43 14.70 -6.63
CA ASN A 1 0.39 15.47 -5.88
C ASN A 1 -0.87 14.63 -5.64
N LYS A 2 -0.81 13.30 -5.77
CA LYS A 2 -1.99 12.44 -5.73
C LYS A 2 -2.26 12.01 -4.29
N PRO A 3 -3.40 12.38 -3.68
CA PRO A 3 -3.69 12.03 -2.30
C PRO A 3 -4.14 10.56 -2.18
N CYS A 4 -3.46 9.80 -1.33
CA CYS A 4 -3.85 8.43 -0.97
C CYS A 4 -4.25 8.35 0.50
N ILE A 5 -5.37 7.70 0.79
CA ILE A 5 -5.89 7.48 2.14
C ILE A 5 -5.46 6.10 2.61
N ASN A 6 -4.71 6.03 3.72
CA ASN A 6 -4.47 4.78 4.43
C ASN A 6 -5.74 4.42 5.23
N LEU A 7 -6.37 3.29 4.89
CA LEU A 7 -7.63 2.89 5.49
C LEU A 7 -7.49 2.35 6.92
N GLU A 8 -6.29 1.97 7.35
CA GLU A 8 -6.02 1.42 8.69
C GLU A 8 -5.97 2.53 9.75
N ASN A 9 -5.35 3.68 9.43
CA ASN A 9 -5.18 4.80 10.37
C ASN A 9 -5.91 6.09 9.96
N LYS A 10 -6.56 6.12 8.79
CA LYS A 10 -7.29 7.26 8.21
C LYS A 10 -6.41 8.47 7.84
N GLN A 11 -5.10 8.31 7.81
CA GLN A 11 -4.19 9.37 7.36
C GLN A 11 -4.18 9.49 5.84
N VAL A 12 -3.93 10.71 5.36
CA VAL A 12 -3.77 11.04 3.94
C VAL A 12 -2.32 11.36 3.67
N TYR A 13 -1.78 10.81 2.59
CA TYR A 13 -0.41 11.02 2.15
C TYR A 13 -0.41 11.55 0.72
N VAL A 14 0.45 12.52 0.43
CA VAL A 14 0.66 12.96 -0.95
C VAL A 14 1.66 12.00 -1.58
N THR A 15 1.32 11.47 -2.76
CA THR A 15 2.14 10.43 -3.41
C THR A 15 2.59 10.83 -4.82
N SER A 16 3.66 10.16 -5.26
CA SER A 16 4.10 10.11 -6.66
C SER A 16 3.50 8.87 -7.34
N GLN A 17 2.89 9.06 -8.49
CA GLN A 17 2.21 8.00 -9.24
C GLN A 17 2.52 8.12 -10.72
N ASN A 18 2.73 6.97 -11.37
CA ASN A 18 2.95 6.89 -12.82
C ASN A 18 2.46 5.53 -13.35
N HIS A 19 1.15 5.29 -13.33
CA HIS A 19 0.54 4.06 -13.85
C HIS A 19 -0.76 4.38 -14.62
N GLY A 20 -1.08 3.57 -15.64
CA GLY A 20 -2.29 3.71 -16.46
C GLY A 20 -3.33 2.61 -16.26
N TYR A 21 -3.02 1.62 -15.42
CA TYR A 21 -3.91 0.51 -15.06
C TYR A 21 -4.01 0.43 -13.54
N CYS A 22 -5.12 -0.10 -13.03
CA CYS A 22 -5.33 -0.29 -11.60
C CYS A 22 -6.01 -1.64 -11.32
N ILE A 23 -5.95 -2.08 -10.07
CA ILE A 23 -6.67 -3.27 -9.60
C ILE A 23 -8.17 -2.96 -9.51
N ASP A 24 -9.02 -3.81 -10.09
CA ASP A 24 -10.48 -3.73 -9.90
C ASP A 24 -10.82 -3.99 -8.41
N PRO A 25 -11.42 -3.03 -7.69
CA PRO A 25 -11.82 -3.20 -6.29
C PRO A 25 -12.71 -4.44 -6.04
N LYS A 26 -13.54 -4.82 -7.02
CA LYS A 26 -14.44 -5.99 -6.91
C LYS A 26 -13.67 -7.29 -6.88
N SER A 27 -12.50 -7.36 -7.53
CA SER A 27 -11.65 -8.54 -7.55
C SER A 27 -11.11 -8.89 -6.16
N LEU A 28 -10.92 -7.90 -5.28
CA LEU A 28 -10.43 -8.08 -3.91
C LEU A 28 -11.38 -8.92 -3.05
N LYS A 29 -12.70 -8.87 -3.32
CA LYS A 29 -13.69 -9.67 -2.59
C LYS A 29 -13.45 -11.17 -2.74
N LYS A 30 -12.91 -11.59 -3.88
CA LYS A 30 -12.60 -12.99 -4.21
C LYS A 30 -11.16 -13.38 -3.87
N SER A 31 -10.37 -12.49 -3.26
CA SER A 31 -8.97 -12.71 -2.96
C SER A 31 -8.68 -12.74 -1.46
N ASN A 32 -7.45 -13.15 -1.12
CA ASN A 32 -6.93 -13.10 0.24
C ASN A 32 -6.31 -11.73 0.59
N PHE A 33 -6.58 -10.69 -0.18
CA PHE A 33 -6.10 -9.33 0.07
C PHE A 33 -7.20 -8.43 0.62
N LYS A 34 -6.81 -7.49 1.47
CA LYS A 34 -7.64 -6.36 1.92
C LYS A 34 -7.10 -5.06 1.31
N LEU A 35 -7.99 -4.12 1.08
CA LEU A 35 -7.64 -2.77 0.66
C LEU A 35 -6.87 -2.08 1.79
N TRP A 36 -5.72 -1.49 1.46
CA TRP A 36 -4.86 -0.77 2.40
C TRP A 36 -4.87 0.72 2.11
N PHE A 37 -4.62 1.10 0.86
CA PHE A 37 -4.73 2.48 0.40
C PHE A 37 -5.78 2.62 -0.68
N THR A 38 -6.45 3.76 -0.69
CA THR A 38 -7.33 4.17 -1.79
C THR A 38 -7.04 5.60 -2.19
N ASN A 39 -7.14 5.88 -3.48
CA ASN A 39 -6.99 7.23 -3.99
C ASN A 39 -8.13 8.11 -3.47
N ALA A 40 -7.82 9.30 -2.94
CA ALA A 40 -8.85 10.16 -2.39
C ALA A 40 -9.74 10.77 -3.48
N ASP A 41 -9.20 10.99 -4.69
CA ASP A 41 -9.88 11.64 -5.81
C ASP A 41 -10.88 10.68 -6.48
N ASP A 42 -10.43 9.49 -6.88
CA ASP A 42 -11.21 8.58 -7.74
C ASP A 42 -11.56 7.22 -7.10
N LYS A 43 -11.12 6.97 -5.87
CA LYS A 43 -11.37 5.73 -5.10
C LYS A 43 -10.77 4.46 -5.71
N THR A 44 -9.80 4.58 -6.62
CA THR A 44 -9.03 3.43 -7.10
C THR A 44 -8.21 2.77 -5.99
N VAL A 45 -7.79 1.52 -6.23
CA VAL A 45 -6.96 0.74 -5.30
C VAL A 45 -5.51 1.22 -5.39
N GLU A 46 -4.98 1.74 -4.29
CA GLU A 46 -3.63 2.29 -4.22
C GLU A 46 -2.67 1.46 -3.37
N GLY A 47 -3.21 0.44 -2.69
CA GLY A 47 -2.40 -0.50 -1.92
C GLY A 47 -3.24 -1.62 -1.34
N ILE A 48 -2.60 -2.76 -1.13
CA ILE A 48 -3.22 -3.98 -0.63
C ILE A 48 -2.32 -4.64 0.43
N LYS A 49 -2.95 -5.29 1.40
CA LYS A 49 -2.29 -6.16 2.37
C LYS A 49 -2.92 -7.55 2.31
N HIS A 50 -2.11 -8.60 2.38
CA HIS A 50 -2.65 -9.95 2.48
C HIS A 50 -3.25 -10.16 3.89
N LYS A 51 -4.40 -10.83 3.98
CA LYS A 51 -5.17 -11.01 5.23
C LYS A 51 -4.44 -11.84 6.29
N LYS A 52 -3.64 -12.83 5.86
CA LYS A 52 -2.89 -13.76 6.73
C LYS A 52 -1.38 -13.84 6.50
N LYS A 53 -0.92 -13.70 5.25
CA LYS A 53 0.50 -13.79 4.88
C LYS A 53 1.16 -12.41 5.00
N LYS A 54 2.49 -12.42 5.14
CA LYS A 54 3.34 -11.23 5.26
C LYS A 54 3.64 -10.65 3.87
N CYS A 55 2.59 -10.16 3.21
CA CYS A 55 2.68 -9.62 1.86
C CYS A 55 1.89 -8.31 1.78
N ILE A 56 2.54 -7.27 1.26
CA ILE A 56 1.96 -5.95 1.03
C ILE A 56 2.34 -5.49 -0.38
N ALA A 57 1.54 -4.59 -0.95
CA ALA A 57 1.88 -3.90 -2.18
C ALA A 57 1.23 -2.52 -2.19
N VAL A 58 1.86 -1.57 -2.87
CA VAL A 58 1.36 -0.22 -3.13
C VAL A 58 1.41 0.04 -4.63
N GLN A 59 0.52 0.90 -5.12
CA GLN A 59 0.41 1.26 -6.53
C GLN A 59 1.19 2.54 -6.86
N PHE A 60 1.37 3.41 -5.86
CA PHE A 60 2.23 4.58 -5.91
C PHE A 60 3.72 4.21 -5.70
N HIS A 61 4.60 5.18 -5.92
CA HIS A 61 6.05 5.09 -5.72
C HIS A 61 6.44 5.58 -4.32
N PRO A 62 6.63 4.70 -3.31
CA PRO A 62 7.02 5.11 -1.95
C PRO A 62 8.45 5.66 -1.86
N GLU A 63 9.32 5.36 -2.83
CA GLU A 63 10.67 5.91 -2.99
C GLU A 63 10.69 7.35 -3.53
N ALA A 64 9.53 7.80 -4.03
CA ALA A 64 9.38 9.08 -4.72
C ALA A 64 10.38 9.26 -5.87
N SER A 65 11.09 10.39 -5.89
CA SER A 65 12.15 10.73 -6.86
C SER A 65 11.73 10.76 -8.35
N PRO A 66 11.03 11.83 -8.79
CA PRO A 66 10.69 13.04 -8.03
C PRO A 66 9.42 12.88 -7.17
N GLY A 67 9.27 13.78 -6.19
CA GLY A 67 8.02 13.95 -5.41
C GLY A 67 8.21 13.87 -3.90
N PRO A 68 7.10 13.78 -3.13
CA PRO A 68 7.12 13.83 -1.67
C PRO A 68 7.55 12.50 -1.03
N TYR A 69 8.29 12.58 0.07
CA TYR A 69 8.77 11.42 0.84
C TYR A 69 7.79 10.95 1.94
N ASP A 70 6.53 11.39 1.87
CA ASP A 70 5.48 11.10 2.86
C ASP A 70 5.23 9.60 3.07
N CYS A 71 5.63 8.74 2.12
CA CYS A 71 5.35 7.31 2.09
C CYS A 71 6.55 6.39 2.32
N GLU A 72 7.72 6.92 2.72
CA GLU A 72 8.92 6.08 2.95
C GLU A 72 8.71 5.00 4.02
N PHE A 73 7.79 5.23 4.97
CA PHE A 73 7.43 4.27 6.01
C PHE A 73 6.92 2.92 5.47
N VAL A 74 6.48 2.85 4.21
CA VAL A 74 6.11 1.58 3.56
C VAL A 74 7.30 0.61 3.52
N PHE A 75 8.54 1.12 3.41
CA PHE A 75 9.75 0.29 3.50
C PHE A 75 10.00 -0.22 4.92
N GLU A 76 9.73 0.58 5.95
CA GLU A 76 9.80 0.12 7.35
C GLU A 76 8.74 -0.96 7.65
N GLU A 77 7.51 -0.80 7.12
CA GLU A 77 6.49 -1.85 7.20
C GLU A 77 6.95 -3.15 6.53
N LEU A 78 7.56 -3.05 5.35
CA LEU A 78 8.13 -4.22 4.66
C LEU A 78 9.22 -4.89 5.49
N LYS A 79 10.12 -4.10 6.10
CA LYS A 79 11.19 -4.59 6.96
C LYS A 79 10.63 -5.32 8.19
N HIS A 80 9.65 -4.73 8.89
CA HIS A 80 9.01 -5.38 10.04
C HIS A 80 8.41 -6.75 9.66
N LEU A 81 7.72 -6.83 8.52
CA LEU A 81 7.18 -8.10 8.03
C LEU A 81 8.26 -9.15 7.75
N MET A 82 9.43 -8.73 7.25
CA MET A 82 10.56 -9.64 7.04
C MET A 82 11.14 -10.14 8.37
N GLU A 83 11.28 -9.27 9.35
CA GLU A 83 11.83 -9.60 10.68
C GLU A 83 10.92 -10.57 11.45
N GLU A 84 9.62 -10.28 11.53
CA GLU A 84 8.66 -11.20 12.14
C GLU A 84 8.69 -12.58 11.46
N GLY A 85 8.92 -12.60 10.14
CA GLY A 85 9.02 -13.83 9.34
C GLY A 85 10.21 -14.71 9.73
N ARG A 86 11.29 -14.09 10.21
CA ARG A 86 12.48 -14.78 10.72
C ARG A 86 12.24 -15.32 12.14
N THR A 87 11.65 -14.51 13.02
CA THR A 87 11.38 -14.91 14.42
C THR A 87 10.43 -16.10 14.52
N ALA A 88 9.41 -16.18 13.66
CA ALA A 88 8.44 -17.30 13.67
C ALA A 88 9.01 -18.64 13.16
N LYS A 89 10.24 -18.68 12.65
CA LYS A 89 10.93 -19.89 12.19
C LYS A 89 11.95 -20.44 13.19
N ASN A 90 12.22 -19.70 14.27
CA ASN A 90 13.08 -20.11 15.38
C ASN A 90 12.22 -20.62 16.54
#